data_AF-A0A9E0JDI3-F1
#
_entry.id   AF-A0A9E0JDI3-F1
#
_cell.length_a   1.000
_cell.length_b   1.000
_cell.length_c   1.000
_cell.angle_alpha   90.00
_cell.angle_beta   90.00
_cell.angle_gamma   90.00
#
_symmetry.space_group_name_H-M   'P 1'
#
loop_
_entity.id
_entity.type
_entity.pdbx_description
1 polymer ?
#
loop_
_entity_poly.entity_id
_entity_poly.type
_entity_poly.pdbx_seq_one_letter_code
_entity_poly.pdbx_strand_id
1 'polypeptide(L)'
;MEENIDELLTLLPDNECYAQRLSQFSSLHRQLEWLSVRVLLYTMVGEHKEIVYEQSGKPFLKDGSYHISISHTRGYVTLILSALHPVGIDIEQY
;
A
#
# COMPACT_ATOMS: atom_id res chain seq x y z
N MET A 1 -7.22 -10.57 14.54
CA MET A 1 -8.16 -9.58 13.99
C MET A 1 -8.00 -9.69 12.50
N GLU A 2 -9.02 -10.15 11.77
CA GLU A 2 -8.94 -10.26 10.31
C GLU A 2 -9.24 -8.88 9.73
N GLU A 3 -8.39 -8.38 8.84
CA GLU A 3 -8.64 -7.11 8.12
C GLU A 3 -9.86 -7.26 7.21
N ASN A 4 -10.75 -6.25 7.21
CA ASN A 4 -11.92 -6.19 6.35
C ASN A 4 -11.79 -5.02 5.36
N ILE A 5 -12.13 -5.26 4.09
CA ILE A 5 -12.14 -4.24 3.03
C ILE A 5 -12.97 -3.02 3.43
N ASP A 6 -14.18 -3.24 3.97
CA ASP A 6 -15.08 -2.14 4.28
C ASP A 6 -14.49 -1.26 5.39
N GLU A 7 -13.90 -1.88 6.42
CA GLU A 7 -13.22 -1.16 7.50
C GLU A 7 -12.03 -0.36 6.97
N LEU A 8 -11.18 -0.97 6.13
CA LEU A 8 -10.03 -0.29 5.53
C LEU A 8 -10.43 0.87 4.61
N LEU A 9 -11.54 0.74 3.86
CA LEU A 9 -12.06 1.83 3.02
C LEU A 9 -12.49 3.04 3.84
N THR A 10 -13.00 2.86 5.07
CA THR A 10 -13.35 3.99 5.94
C THR A 10 -12.16 4.81 6.43
N LEU A 11 -10.95 4.24 6.35
CA LEU A 11 -9.71 4.90 6.79
C LEU A 11 -9.10 5.83 5.73
N LEU A 12 -9.64 5.82 4.51
CA LEU A 12 -9.13 6.59 3.39
C LEU A 12 -10.13 7.67 2.96
N PRO A 13 -9.65 8.86 2.56
CA PRO A 13 -10.50 9.83 1.86
C PRO A 13 -10.91 9.27 0.49
N ASP A 14 -12.04 9.71 -0.05
CA ASP A 14 -12.49 9.36 -1.40
C ASP A 14 -12.55 7.82 -1.65
N ASN A 15 -13.12 7.10 -0.69
CA ASN A 15 -13.20 5.63 -0.68
C ASN A 15 -13.80 5.00 -1.95
N GLU A 16 -14.66 5.73 -2.69
CA GLU A 16 -15.25 5.27 -3.95
C GLU A 16 -14.19 4.96 -5.02
N CYS A 17 -13.14 5.79 -5.12
CA CYS A 17 -12.05 5.57 -6.08
C CYS A 17 -11.29 4.27 -5.77
N TYR A 18 -11.02 4.04 -4.48
CA TYR A 18 -10.39 2.81 -4.01
C TYR A 18 -11.30 1.60 -4.28
N ALA A 19 -12.60 1.68 -3.96
CA ALA A 19 -13.56 0.61 -4.20
C ALA A 19 -13.67 0.23 -5.68
N GLN A 20 -13.71 1.22 -6.59
CA GLN A 20 -13.67 0.98 -8.03
C GLN A 20 -12.40 0.24 -8.44
N ARG A 21 -11.24 0.64 -7.92
CA ARG A 21 -9.97 -0.05 -8.21
C ARG A 21 -9.95 -1.47 -7.66
N LEU A 22 -10.53 -1.72 -6.48
CA LEU A 22 -10.63 -3.05 -5.88
C LEU A 22 -11.39 -4.05 -6.75
N SER A 23 -12.44 -3.59 -7.45
CA SER A 23 -13.22 -4.43 -8.38
C SER A 23 -12.40 -5.04 -9.52
N GLN A 24 -11.20 -4.51 -9.79
CA GLN A 24 -10.31 -5.00 -10.84
C GLN A 24 -9.49 -6.23 -10.39
N PHE A 25 -9.47 -6.53 -9.10
CA PHE A 25 -8.75 -7.69 -8.56
C PHE A 25 -9.71 -8.86 -8.33
N SER A 26 -9.31 -10.05 -8.78
CA SER A 26 -10.09 -11.28 -8.56
C SER A 26 -9.84 -11.93 -7.19
N SER A 27 -8.69 -11.65 -6.56
CA SER A 27 -8.29 -12.25 -5.29
C SER A 27 -8.59 -11.30 -4.12
N LEU A 28 -9.38 -11.77 -3.15
CA LEU A 28 -9.63 -11.05 -1.90
C LEU A 28 -8.33 -10.74 -1.15
N HIS A 29 -7.39 -11.69 -1.13
CA HIS A 29 -6.08 -11.47 -0.52
C HIS A 29 -5.33 -10.31 -1.20
N ARG A 30 -5.36 -10.26 -2.54
CA ARG A 30 -4.70 -9.18 -3.28
C ARG A 30 -5.40 -7.83 -3.10
N GLN A 31 -6.73 -7.84 -2.96
CA GLN A 31 -7.51 -6.64 -2.62
C GLN A 31 -7.09 -6.09 -1.26
N LEU A 32 -7.02 -6.95 -0.23
CA LEU A 32 -6.58 -6.58 1.11
C LEU A 32 -5.15 -6.06 1.09
N GLU A 33 -4.19 -6.82 0.55
CA GLU A 33 -2.79 -6.36 0.43
C GLU A 33 -2.69 -4.99 -0.26
N TRP A 34 -3.41 -4.84 -1.38
CA TRP A 34 -3.40 -3.59 -2.13
C TRP A 34 -3.93 -2.46 -1.26
N LEU A 35 -5.09 -2.62 -0.63
CA LEU A 35 -5.72 -1.58 0.16
C LEU A 35 -4.91 -1.25 1.42
N SER A 36 -4.42 -2.26 2.14
CA SER A 36 -3.64 -2.11 3.37
C SER A 36 -2.35 -1.30 3.12
N VAL A 37 -1.68 -1.48 1.97
CA VAL A 37 -0.55 -0.60 1.57
C VAL A 37 -0.97 0.87 1.50
N ARG A 38 -2.16 1.18 0.97
CA ARG A 38 -2.61 2.57 0.78
C ARG A 38 -3.06 3.19 2.10
N VAL A 39 -3.76 2.40 2.93
CA VAL A 39 -4.09 2.80 4.31
C VAL A 39 -2.82 3.09 5.11
N LEU A 40 -1.83 2.20 5.07
CA LEU A 40 -0.55 2.40 5.75
C LEU A 40 0.16 3.66 5.27
N LEU A 41 0.29 3.83 3.96
CA LEU A 41 0.93 5.01 3.38
C LEU A 41 0.22 6.29 3.81
N TYR A 42 -1.11 6.35 3.67
CA TYR A 42 -1.92 7.49 4.08
C TYR A 42 -1.77 7.78 5.58
N THR A 43 -1.78 6.75 6.42
CA THR A 43 -1.61 6.88 7.88
C THR A 43 -0.24 7.45 8.24
N MET A 44 0.81 7.06 7.52
CA MET A 44 2.19 7.51 7.80
C MET A 44 2.46 8.94 7.32
N VAL A 45 1.87 9.36 6.19
CA VAL A 45 2.17 10.66 5.57
C VAL A 45 1.07 11.70 5.75
N GLY A 46 -0.15 11.30 6.13
CA GLY A 46 -1.31 12.16 6.35
C GLY A 46 -2.01 12.66 5.07
N GLU A 47 -1.58 12.21 3.89
CA GLU A 47 -2.14 12.65 2.61
C GLU A 47 -2.11 11.53 1.56
N HIS A 48 -2.92 11.70 0.50
CA HIS A 48 -2.92 10.76 -0.62
C HIS A 48 -1.60 10.86 -1.40
N LYS A 49 -0.93 9.74 -1.62
CA LYS A 49 0.25 9.62 -2.48
C LYS A 49 0.03 8.58 -3.58
N GLU A 50 0.35 8.94 -4.82
CA GLU A 50 0.26 8.03 -5.97
C GLU A 50 1.49 7.12 -6.03
N ILE A 51 1.27 5.81 -5.85
CA ILE A 51 2.31 4.77 -6.01
C ILE A 51 2.35 4.32 -7.47
N VAL A 52 3.51 4.45 -8.09
CA VAL A 52 3.80 4.00 -9.45
C VAL A 52 4.88 2.90 -9.39
N TYR A 53 4.94 2.06 -10.42
CA TYR A 53 5.89 0.96 -10.50
C TYR A 53 6.80 1.15 -11.71
N GLU A 54 8.10 1.00 -11.50
CA GLU A 54 9.08 0.93 -12.58
C GLU A 54 8.92 -0.36 -13.40
N GLN A 55 9.57 -0.43 -14.56
CA GLN A 55 9.65 -1.66 -15.35
C GLN A 55 10.27 -2.83 -14.57
N SER A 56 11.13 -2.53 -13.59
CA SER A 56 11.73 -3.49 -12.67
C SER A 56 10.73 -4.07 -11.65
N GLY A 57 9.54 -3.49 -11.53
CA GLY A 57 8.56 -3.78 -10.48
C GLY A 57 8.81 -3.02 -9.17
N LYS A 58 9.87 -2.18 -9.09
CA LYS A 58 10.13 -1.37 -7.90
C LYS A 58 9.07 -0.27 -7.75
N PRO A 59 8.40 -0.15 -6.58
CA PRO A 59 7.47 0.93 -6.32
C PRO A 59 8.18 2.26 -6.02
N PHE A 60 7.58 3.37 -6.43
CA PHE A 60 8.00 4.73 -6.08
C PHE A 60 6.80 5.67 -5.96
N LEU A 61 6.95 6.76 -5.21
CA LEU A 61 5.94 7.82 -5.18
C LEU A 61 6.14 8.76 -6.35
N LYS A 62 5.08 9.05 -7.09
CA LYS A 62 5.14 9.88 -8.31
C LYS A 62 5.66 11.30 -8.07
N ASP A 63 5.41 11.85 -6.89
CA ASP A 63 5.86 13.18 -6.49
C ASP A 63 7.32 13.22 -6.01
N GLY A 64 7.97 12.06 -5.87
CA GLY A 64 9.35 11.96 -5.39
C GLY A 64 9.54 12.34 -3.91
N SER A 65 8.45 12.43 -3.14
CA SER A 65 8.52 12.90 -1.74
C SER A 65 9.29 11.97 -0.81
N TYR A 66 9.21 10.66 -1.03
CA TYR A 66 9.91 9.64 -0.25
C TYR A 66 10.41 8.50 -1.12
N HIS A 67 11.55 7.94 -0.73
CA HIS A 67 11.94 6.59 -1.10
C HIS A 67 11.10 5.59 -0.30
N ILE A 68 10.52 4.62 -0.99
CA ILE A 68 9.66 3.61 -0.38
C ILE A 68 10.12 2.20 -0.72
N SER A 69 9.83 1.26 0.17
CA SER A 69 9.85 -0.17 -0.14
C SER A 69 8.66 -0.83 0.56
N ILE A 70 8.07 -1.81 -0.12
CA ILE A 70 6.85 -2.49 0.28
C ILE A 70 7.15 -3.98 0.22
N SER A 71 6.83 -4.71 1.29
CA SER A 71 6.80 -6.17 1.30
C SER A 71 5.51 -6.65 1.95
N HIS A 72 5.09 -7.87 1.64
CA HIS A 72 3.89 -8.46 2.19
C HIS A 72 4.06 -9.97 2.30
N THR A 73 3.46 -10.55 3.34
CA THR A 73 3.35 -11.99 3.54
C THR A 73 1.93 -12.30 4.00
N ARG A 74 1.59 -13.57 4.25
CA ARG A 74 0.21 -14.00 4.50
C ARG A 74 -0.40 -13.25 5.70
N GLY A 75 -1.30 -12.31 5.40
CA GLY A 75 -1.99 -11.47 6.39
C GLY A 75 -1.19 -10.27 6.92
N TYR A 76 -0.04 -9.94 6.31
CA TYR A 76 0.79 -8.81 6.73
C TYR A 76 1.28 -7.99 5.55
N VAL A 77 1.25 -6.68 5.69
CA VAL A 77 1.89 -5.72 4.80
C VAL A 77 2.88 -4.89 5.62
N THR A 78 4.04 -4.59 5.05
CA THR A 78 5.00 -3.67 5.62
C THR A 78 5.42 -2.60 4.60
N LEU A 79 5.63 -1.39 5.09
CA LEU A 79 6.01 -0.23 4.29
C LEU A 79 7.06 0.57 5.05
N ILE A 80 8.18 0.86 4.38
CA ILE A 80 9.23 1.75 4.91
C ILE A 80 9.31 3.02 4.06
N LEU A 81 9.53 4.15 4.72
CA LEU A 81 9.68 5.48 4.12
C LEU A 81 11.05 6.07 4.48
N SER A 82 11.66 6.79 3.55
CA SER A 82 12.87 7.57 3.79
C SER A 82 12.89 8.81 2.90
N ALA A 83 13.10 9.98 3.51
CA ALA A 83 13.17 11.26 2.80
C ALA A 83 14.53 11.49 2.10
N LEU A 84 15.58 10.75 2.48
CA LEU A 84 16.97 11.05 2.09
C LEU A 84 17.65 9.94 1.29
N HIS A 85 17.33 8.68 1.61
CA HIS A 85 18.08 7.53 1.10
C HIS A 85 17.15 6.45 0.55
N PRO A 86 17.55 5.74 -0.52
CA PRO A 86 16.88 4.51 -0.94
C PRO A 86 16.80 3.50 0.21
N VAL A 87 15.66 2.83 0.34
CA VAL A 87 15.37 1.86 1.40
C VAL A 87 14.83 0.56 0.83
N GLY A 88 15.00 -0.52 1.59
CA GLY A 88 14.46 -1.85 1.30
C GLY A 88 13.93 -2.46 2.59
N ILE A 89 12.76 -3.10 2.53
CA ILE A 89 12.19 -3.87 3.64
C ILE A 89 11.68 -5.20 3.10
N ASP A 90 11.79 -6.23 3.93
CA ASP A 90 11.25 -7.54 3.63
C ASP A 90 10.57 -8.14 4.86
N ILE A 91 9.51 -8.90 4.64
CA ILE A 91 8.79 -9.63 5.68
C ILE A 91 8.46 -11.04 5.16
N GLU A 92 8.80 -12.04 5.96
CA GLU A 92 8.51 -13.44 5.69
C GLU A 92 7.77 -14.06 6.87
N GLN A 93 6.83 -14.95 6.56
CA GLN A 93 6.17 -15.81 7.54
C GLN A 93 6.59 -17.26 7.27
N TYR A 94 7.14 -17.93 8.29
CA TYR A 94 7.55 -19.34 8.25
C TYR A 94 6.45 -20.27 8.78
#